data_AF-A0A0B7BU72-F1
#
_entry.id   AF-A0A0B7BU72-F1
#
_cell.length_a   1.000
_cell.length_b   1.000
_cell.length_c   1.000
_cell.angle_alpha   90.00
_cell.angle_beta   90.00
_cell.angle_gamma   90.00
#
_symmetry.space_group_name_H-M   'P 1'
#
loop_
_entity.id
_entity.type
_entity.pdbx_description
1 polymer ?
#
loop_
_entity_poly.entity_id
_entity_poly.type
_entity_poly.pdbx_seq_one_letter_code
_entity_poly.pdbx_strand_id
1 'polypeptide(L)'
;AFLQDESLLVTAKDDQTLNRAMNFLKTRINYKETIQSDAKIPIEQMISLQYTLESKYLVKVCWTDTDQVVSVEGIKDDVFESSRQIKTLLEEHGVHEQSFIVTELYARFFH
;
A
#
# COMPACT_ATOMS: atom_id res chain seq x y z
N ALA A 1 -3.62 -26.21 2.58
CA ALA A 1 -5.05 -25.94 2.84
C ALA A 1 -5.63 -25.30 1.59
N PHE A 2 -6.73 -25.83 1.06
CA PHE A 2 -7.46 -25.17 -0.03
C PHE A 2 -8.02 -23.86 0.54
N LEU A 3 -7.60 -22.72 0.00
CA LEU A 3 -8.27 -21.44 0.25
C LEU A 3 -9.68 -21.60 -0.34
N GLN A 4 -10.68 -21.79 0.53
CA GLN A 4 -12.07 -21.65 0.11
C GLN A 4 -12.22 -20.20 -0.35
N ASP A 5 -12.70 -20.01 -1.59
CA ASP A 5 -13.08 -18.70 -2.08
C ASP A 5 -14.11 -18.10 -1.10
N GLU A 6 -13.70 -17.11 -0.31
CA GLU A 6 -14.59 -16.41 0.61
C GLU A 6 -15.57 -15.58 -0.22
N SER A 7 -16.82 -16.02 -0.29
CA SER A 7 -17.87 -15.34 -1.04
C SER A 7 -18.68 -14.41 -0.14
N LEU A 8 -18.84 -13.15 -0.56
CA LEU A 8 -19.72 -12.18 0.11
C LEU A 8 -21.10 -12.15 -0.57
N LEU A 9 -22.16 -12.51 0.14
CA LEU A 9 -23.54 -12.35 -0.34
C LEU A 9 -24.08 -10.96 0.05
N VAL A 10 -24.44 -10.16 -0.95
CA VAL A 10 -25.06 -8.83 -0.76
C VAL A 10 -26.48 -8.85 -1.33
N THR A 11 -27.47 -8.51 -0.50
CA THR A 11 -28.88 -8.46 -0.89
C THR A 11 -29.49 -7.09 -0.61
N ALA A 12 -30.33 -6.59 -1.51
CA ALA A 12 -31.07 -5.34 -1.32
C ALA A 12 -32.52 -5.47 -1.84
N LYS A 13 -33.39 -4.54 -1.45
CA LYS A 13 -34.81 -4.53 -1.87
C LYS A 13 -35.01 -4.09 -3.32
N ASP A 14 -34.05 -3.36 -3.89
CA ASP A 14 -34.09 -2.80 -5.23
C ASP A 14 -32.69 -2.83 -5.87
N ASP A 15 -32.65 -2.88 -7.20
CA ASP A 15 -31.40 -2.99 -7.98
C ASP A 15 -30.49 -1.77 -7.84
N GLN A 16 -31.05 -0.58 -7.57
CA GLN A 16 -30.27 0.65 -7.45
C GLN A 16 -29.42 0.64 -6.18
N THR A 17 -30.02 0.21 -5.06
CA THR A 17 -29.33 0.04 -3.78
C THR A 17 -28.25 -1.06 -3.87
N LEU A 18 -28.56 -2.17 -4.54
CA LEU A 18 -27.59 -3.25 -4.77
C LEU A 18 -26.37 -2.76 -5.57
N ASN A 19 -26.61 -2.07 -6.68
CA ASN A 19 -25.54 -1.53 -7.53
C ASN A 19 -24.68 -0.49 -6.79
N ARG A 20 -25.28 0.36 -5.95
CA ARG A 20 -24.53 1.29 -5.09
C ARG A 20 -23.64 0.56 -4.09
N ALA A 21 -24.16 -0.46 -3.41
CA ALA A 21 -23.39 -1.26 -2.46
C ALA A 21 -22.22 -1.99 -3.15
N MET A 22 -22.47 -2.60 -4.32
CA MET A 22 -21.42 -3.26 -5.09
C MET A 22 -20.34 -2.31 -5.59
N ASN A 23 -20.73 -1.12 -6.07
CA ASN A 23 -19.74 -0.12 -6.48
C ASN A 23 -18.94 0.41 -5.29
N PHE A 24 -19.59 0.62 -4.14
CA PHE A 24 -18.90 1.01 -2.91
C PHE A 24 -17.86 -0.04 -2.48
N LEU A 25 -18.22 -1.33 -2.49
CA LEU A 25 -17.30 -2.43 -2.19
C LEU A 25 -16.14 -2.48 -3.19
N LYS A 26 -16.43 -2.46 -4.50
CA LYS A 26 -15.41 -2.50 -5.56
C LYS A 26 -14.42 -1.34 -5.48
N THR A 27 -14.92 -0.13 -5.22
CA THR A 27 -14.08 1.07 -5.10
C THR A 27 -13.24 1.10 -3.83
N ARG A 28 -13.67 0.40 -2.77
CA ARG A 28 -12.93 0.36 -1.51
C ARG A 28 -11.98 -0.81 -1.40
N ILE A 29 -12.20 -1.95 -2.04
CA ILE A 29 -11.41 -3.17 -1.76
C ILE A 29 -10.15 -3.30 -2.64
N ASN A 30 -10.11 -2.64 -3.81
CA ASN A 30 -9.06 -2.88 -4.82
C ASN A 30 -8.09 -1.71 -4.98
N TYR A 31 -7.85 -0.91 -3.94
CA TYR A 31 -6.83 0.13 -4.05
C TYR A 31 -5.44 -0.53 -3.98
N LYS A 32 -4.59 -0.26 -4.97
CA LYS A 32 -3.25 -0.79 -5.06
C LYS A 32 -2.23 0.34 -5.15
N GLU A 33 -1.23 0.29 -4.30
CA GLU A 33 -0.07 1.17 -4.34
C GLU A 33 1.20 0.34 -4.53
N THR A 34 2.18 0.89 -5.24
CA THR A 34 3.45 0.22 -5.51
C THR A 34 4.58 1.17 -5.17
N ILE A 35 5.50 0.70 -4.34
CA ILE A 35 6.63 1.44 -3.83
C ILE A 35 7.88 0.71 -4.30
N GLN A 36 8.77 1.44 -4.95
CA GLN A 36 10.07 0.91 -5.38
C GLN A 36 11.12 1.29 -4.34
N SER A 37 11.90 0.32 -3.90
CA SER A 37 13.04 0.54 -3.02
C SER A 37 14.34 0.44 -3.82
N ASP A 38 15.22 1.41 -3.64
CA ASP A 38 16.59 1.37 -4.17
C ASP A 38 17.58 0.76 -3.15
N ALA A 39 17.16 0.58 -1.89
CA ALA A 39 17.99 -0.03 -0.85
C ALA A 39 17.65 -1.50 -0.62
N LYS A 40 18.70 -2.29 -0.45
CA LYS A 40 18.59 -3.70 -0.03
C LYS A 40 18.19 -3.78 1.44
N ILE A 41 16.93 -4.15 1.67
CA ILE A 41 16.41 -4.43 3.00
C ILE A 41 16.53 -5.92 3.30
N PRO A 42 16.96 -6.31 4.52
CA PRO A 42 16.97 -7.72 4.91
C PRO A 42 15.58 -8.35 4.85
N ILE A 43 15.49 -9.55 4.28
CA ILE A 43 14.22 -10.27 4.09
C ILE A 43 13.46 -10.51 5.40
N GLU A 44 14.17 -10.71 6.51
CA GLU A 44 13.58 -10.91 7.84
C GLU A 44 12.78 -9.68 8.31
N GLN A 45 13.31 -8.48 8.05
CA GLN A 45 12.61 -7.24 8.41
C GLN A 45 11.39 -7.03 7.51
N MET A 46 11.49 -7.39 6.24
CA MET A 46 10.38 -7.31 5.30
C MET A 46 9.25 -8.28 5.66
N ILE A 47 9.57 -9.52 6.02
CA ILE A 47 8.58 -10.51 6.50
C ILE A 47 7.93 -10.00 7.79
N SER A 48 8.71 -9.46 8.73
CA SER A 48 8.20 -8.90 9.97
C SER A 48 7.26 -7.71 9.72
N LEU A 49 7.62 -6.82 8.79
CA LEU A 49 6.79 -5.68 8.41
C LEU A 49 5.50 -6.15 7.74
N GLN A 50 5.59 -7.08 6.78
CA GLN A 50 4.44 -7.67 6.11
C GLN A 50 3.45 -8.24 7.13
N TYR A 51 3.92 -9.10 8.05
CA TYR A 51 3.05 -9.68 9.07
C TYR A 51 2.41 -8.62 9.97
N THR A 52 3.17 -7.59 10.34
CA THR A 52 2.67 -6.48 11.17
C THR A 52 1.57 -5.70 10.45
N LEU A 53 1.76 -5.39 9.17
CA LEU A 53 0.79 -4.63 8.38
C LEU A 53 -0.47 -5.46 8.09
N GLU A 54 -0.33 -6.70 7.65
CA GLU A 54 -1.46 -7.58 7.32
C GLU A 54 -2.28 -7.99 8.57
N SER A 55 -1.68 -7.96 9.76
CA SER A 55 -2.42 -8.19 11.02
C SER A 55 -3.15 -6.96 11.55
N LYS A 56 -2.68 -5.75 11.19
CA LYS A 56 -3.21 -4.47 11.71
C LYS A 56 -4.18 -3.79 10.75
N TYR A 57 -4.03 -4.02 9.46
CA TYR A 57 -4.74 -3.35 8.39
C TYR A 57 -5.37 -4.37 7.43
N LEU A 58 -6.47 -4.00 6.77
CA LEU A 58 -7.11 -4.83 5.75
C LEU A 58 -6.39 -4.67 4.40
N VAL A 59 -5.12 -5.08 4.39
CA VAL A 59 -4.24 -5.02 3.23
C VAL A 59 -3.54 -6.36 3.02
N LYS A 60 -3.09 -6.57 1.78
CA LYS A 60 -2.16 -7.61 1.37
C LYS A 60 -0.89 -6.93 0.90
N VAL A 61 0.25 -7.32 1.47
CA VAL A 61 1.55 -6.80 1.09
C VAL A 61 2.28 -7.88 0.30
N CYS A 62 2.72 -7.57 -0.91
CA CYS A 62 3.56 -8.46 -1.70
C CYS A 62 4.90 -7.79 -1.94
N TRP A 63 5.98 -8.50 -1.61
CA TRP A 63 7.34 -8.06 -1.88
C TRP A 63 7.99 -8.98 -2.91
N THR A 64 8.76 -8.38 -3.81
CA THR A 64 9.52 -9.10 -4.83
C THR A 64 11.01 -8.82 -4.65
N ASP A 65 11.78 -9.83 -4.21
CA ASP A 65 13.22 -9.70 -3.92
C ASP A 65 14.05 -9.32 -5.16
N THR A 66 13.59 -9.73 -6.35
CA THR A 66 14.28 -9.47 -7.62
C THR A 66 14.28 -8.00 -8.00
N ASP A 67 13.17 -7.31 -7.73
CA ASP A 67 12.94 -5.94 -8.20
C ASP A 67 12.90 -4.93 -7.04
N GLN A 68 12.99 -5.39 -5.79
CA GLN A 68 12.84 -4.56 -4.58
C GLN A 68 11.55 -3.72 -4.60
N VAL A 69 10.52 -4.28 -5.22
CA VAL A 69 9.20 -3.65 -5.36
C VAL A 69 8.27 -4.20 -4.29
N VAL A 70 7.63 -3.27 -3.59
CA VAL A 70 6.55 -3.51 -2.64
C VAL A 70 5.25 -3.14 -3.30
N SER A 71 4.27 -4.04 -3.26
CA SER A 71 2.90 -3.69 -3.61
C SER A 71 1.98 -3.92 -2.43
N VAL A 72 1.16 -2.93 -2.12
CA VAL A 72 0.15 -2.99 -1.08
C VAL A 72 -1.21 -2.89 -1.75
N GLU A 73 -2.08 -3.87 -1.50
CA GLU A 73 -3.42 -3.93 -2.05
C GLU A 73 -4.44 -4.05 -0.91
N GLY A 74 -5.54 -3.31 -0.97
CA GLY A 74 -6.61 -3.42 0.01
C GLY A 74 -7.46 -2.18 0.12
N ILE A 75 -7.92 -1.89 1.34
CA ILE A 75 -8.74 -0.71 1.61
C ILE A 75 -7.91 0.55 1.48
N LYS A 76 -8.37 1.53 0.67
CA LYS A 76 -7.61 2.75 0.36
C LYS A 76 -6.95 3.42 1.58
N ASP A 77 -7.71 3.63 2.65
CA ASP A 77 -7.19 4.31 3.86
C ASP A 77 -6.10 3.46 4.56
N ASP A 78 -6.32 2.15 4.62
CA ASP A 78 -5.40 1.17 5.18
C ASP A 78 -4.15 0.99 4.32
N VAL A 79 -4.29 1.03 3.00
CA VAL A 79 -3.18 1.02 2.05
C VAL A 79 -2.34 2.29 2.26
N PHE A 80 -2.96 3.46 2.41
CA PHE A 80 -2.24 4.71 2.64
C PHE A 80 -1.43 4.67 3.95
N GLU A 81 -2.04 4.18 5.03
CA GLU A 81 -1.34 4.02 6.33
C GLU A 81 -0.23 2.98 6.30
N SER A 82 -0.43 1.89 5.54
CA SER A 82 0.57 0.84 5.35
C SER A 82 1.74 1.33 4.50
N SER A 83 1.46 2.02 3.39
CA SER A 83 2.45 2.67 2.53
C SER A 83 3.30 3.67 3.30
N ARG A 84 2.69 4.47 4.19
CA ARG A 84 3.43 5.40 5.04
C ARG A 84 4.44 4.69 5.94
N GLN A 85 4.04 3.59 6.59
CA GLN A 85 4.93 2.81 7.44
C GLN A 85 6.06 2.14 6.65
N ILE A 86 5.75 1.63 5.46
CA ILE A 86 6.78 1.09 4.54
C ILE A 86 7.78 2.20 4.22
N LYS A 87 7.33 3.39 3.81
CA LYS A 87 8.22 4.52 3.52
C LYS A 87 9.11 4.90 4.71
N THR A 88 8.57 4.94 5.93
CA THR A 88 9.38 5.22 7.13
C THR A 88 10.48 4.17 7.33
N LEU A 89 10.19 2.87 7.13
CA LEU A 89 11.22 1.83 7.19
C LEU A 89 12.26 1.98 6.07
N LEU A 90 11.81 2.33 4.86
CA LEU A 90 12.69 2.59 3.72
C LEU A 90 13.66 3.76 4.03
N GLU A 91 13.15 4.84 4.63
CA GLU A 91 13.93 6.01 5.07
C GLU A 91 14.98 5.65 6.12
N GLU A 92 14.64 4.81 7.11
CA GLU A 92 15.59 4.29 8.11
C GLU A 92 16.75 3.51 7.46
N HIS A 93 16.52 2.92 6.28
CA HIS A 93 17.51 2.19 5.50
C HIS A 93 18.17 3.03 4.38
N GLY A 94 17.99 4.36 4.41
CA GLY A 94 18.65 5.30 3.51
C GLY A 94 17.94 5.51 2.16
N VAL A 95 16.71 5.02 2.00
CA VAL A 95 15.86 5.36 0.86
C VAL A 95 15.08 6.62 1.21
N HIS A 96 15.61 7.76 0.79
CA HIS A 96 14.90 9.03 0.89
C HIS A 96 14.10 9.27 -0.38
N GLU A 97 12.86 9.75 -0.26
CA GLU A 97 12.18 10.37 -1.40
C GLU A 97 13.10 11.46 -1.96
N GLN A 98 13.20 11.54 -3.31
CA GLN A 98 14.05 12.49 -4.02
C GLN A 98 13.89 13.89 -3.44
N SER A 99 14.86 14.29 -2.62
CA SER A 99 15.02 15.67 -2.18
C SER A 99 15.47 16.43 -3.42
N PHE A 100 14.60 17.26 -3.99
CA PHE A 100 14.97 18.07 -5.15
C PHE A 100 16.15 18.97 -4.76
N ILE A 101 17.25 18.84 -5.50
CA ILE A 101 18.40 19.74 -5.35
C ILE A 101 17.98 21.09 -5.93
N VAL A 102 17.65 22.03 -5.05
CA VAL A 102 17.45 23.42 -5.45
C VAL A 102 18.84 24.01 -5.69
N THR A 103 19.27 24.13 -6.94
CA THR A 103 20.46 24.94 -7.27
C THR A 103 20.25 26.37 -6.76
N GLU A 104 21.31 27.02 -6.26
CA GLU A 104 21.26 28.38 -5.67
C GLU A 104 20.42 29.40 -6.47
N LEU A 105 20.40 29.26 -7.80
CA LEU A 105 19.62 30.07 -8.73
C LEU A 105 18.11 30.04 -8.48
N TYR A 106 17.57 28.92 -8.00
CA TYR A 106 16.14 28.71 -7.75
C TYR A 106 15.75 28.82 -6.27
N ALA A 107 16.71 28.94 -5.35
CA ALA A 107 16.45 29.06 -3.91
C ALA A 107 15.64 30.32 -3.55
N ARG A 108 15.72 31.37 -4.38
CA ARG A 108 14.99 32.64 -4.20
C ARG A 108 13.47 32.51 -4.34
N PHE A 109 12.96 31.41 -4.89
CA PHE A 109 11.53 31.22 -5.17
C PHE A 109 10.76 30.46 -4.07
N PHE A 110 11.44 30.01 -3.00
CA PHE A 110 10.85 29.22 -1.91
C PHE A 110 10.75 29.99 -0.58
N HIS A 111 10.70 31.34 -0.62
CA HIS A 111 10.51 32.21 0.54
C HIS A 111 9.04 32.46 0.87
#